data_AF-A0A967VXA7-F1
#
_entry.id   AF-A0A967VXA7-F1
#
_cell.length_a   1.000
_cell.length_b   1.000
_cell.length_c   1.000
_cell.angle_alpha   90.00
_cell.angle_beta   90.00
_cell.angle_gamma   90.00
#
_symmetry.space_group_name_H-M   'P 1'
#
loop_
_entity.id
_entity.type
_entity.pdbx_description
1 polymer ?
#
loop_
_entity_poly.entity_id
_entity_poly.type
_entity_poly.pdbx_seq_one_letter_code
_entity_poly.pdbx_strand_id
1 'polypeptide(L)'
;TQNPFNPDGTLNISGNNFGFPAHYNPLYIAANDKRWLKALSIFGTETVEYKIWKSLKFTSNLGLQFNGNEEYQFNNQFHGDGSGTAGYAL
;
A
#
# COMPACT_ATOMS: atom_id res chain seq x y z
N THR A 1 -26.40 -15.59 2.03
CA THR A 1 -25.18 -14.97 2.59
C THR A 1 -24.37 -16.04 3.28
N GLN A 2 -23.05 -16.06 3.09
CA GLN A 2 -22.15 -17.07 3.65
C GLN A 2 -21.65 -16.61 5.02
N ASN A 3 -21.49 -17.55 5.96
CA ASN A 3 -20.96 -17.25 7.29
C ASN A 3 -19.42 -17.17 7.21
N PRO A 4 -18.77 -16.11 7.74
CA PRO A 4 -17.32 -16.00 7.80
C PRO A 4 -16.64 -17.06 8.69
N PHE A 5 -17.39 -17.74 9.55
CA PHE A 5 -16.87 -18.80 10.41
C PHE A 5 -17.59 -20.13 10.17
N ASN A 6 -16.85 -21.21 10.38
CA ASN A 6 -17.39 -22.56 10.53
C ASN A 6 -17.97 -22.74 11.94
N PRO A 7 -18.80 -23.78 12.19
CA PRO A 7 -19.35 -24.04 13.52
C PRO A 7 -18.32 -24.25 14.64
N ASP A 8 -17.09 -24.63 14.28
CA ASP A 8 -15.95 -24.80 15.20
C ASP A 8 -15.21 -23.47 15.48
N GLY A 9 -15.66 -22.35 14.91
CA GLY A 9 -15.05 -21.03 15.06
C GLY A 9 -13.85 -20.76 14.15
N THR A 10 -13.43 -21.73 13.33
CA THR A 10 -12.40 -21.50 12.31
C THR A 10 -12.95 -20.67 11.15
N LEU A 11 -12.06 -20.03 10.39
CA LEU A 11 -12.43 -19.23 9.23
C LEU A 11 -13.01 -20.10 8.12
N ASN A 12 -14.16 -19.71 7.60
CA ASN A 12 -14.77 -20.38 6.45
C ASN A 12 -14.00 -20.04 5.17
N ILE A 13 -13.41 -21.04 4.52
CA ILE A 13 -12.67 -20.92 3.25
C ILE A 13 -13.35 -21.62 2.08
N SER A 14 -14.66 -21.91 2.18
CA SER A 14 -15.36 -22.56 1.08
C SER A 14 -15.34 -21.68 -0.17
N GLY A 15 -14.90 -22.24 -1.31
CA GLY A 15 -14.78 -21.53 -2.59
C GLY A 15 -16.11 -21.26 -3.30
N ASN A 16 -17.23 -21.23 -2.58
CA ASN A 16 -18.54 -20.93 -3.17
C ASN A 16 -18.70 -19.41 -3.30
N ASN A 17 -18.88 -18.95 -4.53
CA ASN A 17 -18.77 -17.54 -4.89
C ASN A 17 -20.03 -16.68 -4.57
N PHE A 18 -20.90 -17.15 -3.68
CA PHE A 18 -22.29 -16.68 -3.56
C PHE A 18 -22.64 -16.01 -2.23
N GLY A 19 -21.67 -15.75 -1.36
CA GLY A 19 -21.98 -15.27 -0.01
C GLY A 19 -21.07 -14.24 0.62
N PHE A 20 -19.94 -13.89 0.00
CA PHE A 20 -19.12 -12.73 0.36
C PHE A 20 -19.14 -11.69 -0.78
N PRO A 21 -19.01 -10.39 -0.47
CA PRO A 21 -18.91 -9.35 -1.49
C PRO A 21 -17.66 -9.47 -2.37
N ALA A 22 -16.56 -9.97 -1.79
CA ALA A 22 -15.38 -10.43 -2.52
C ALA A 22 -15.50 -11.94 -2.74
N HIS A 23 -14.87 -12.50 -3.77
CA HIS A 23 -14.94 -13.94 -4.09
C HIS A 23 -14.48 -14.90 -2.97
N TYR A 24 -13.92 -14.35 -1.90
CA TYR A 24 -13.31 -15.05 -0.76
C TYR A 24 -13.70 -14.41 0.56
N ASN A 25 -13.49 -15.14 1.66
CA ASN A 25 -13.74 -14.63 3.01
C ASN A 25 -12.77 -13.47 3.36
N PRO A 26 -13.27 -12.24 3.58
CA PRO A 26 -12.41 -11.10 3.86
C PRO A 26 -11.66 -11.23 5.20
N LEU A 27 -12.22 -11.96 6.18
CA LEU A 27 -11.52 -12.21 7.45
C LEU A 27 -10.35 -13.16 7.28
N TYR A 28 -10.45 -14.12 6.35
CA TYR A 28 -9.33 -15.01 6.03
C TYR A 28 -8.21 -14.26 5.35
N ILE A 29 -8.55 -13.45 4.34
CA ILE A 29 -7.59 -12.57 3.64
C ILE A 29 -6.86 -11.68 4.65
N ALA A 30 -7.60 -10.98 5.52
CA ALA A 30 -7.01 -10.09 6.51
C ALA A 30 -6.09 -10.79 7.51
N ALA A 31 -6.35 -12.06 7.83
CA ALA A 31 -5.54 -12.84 8.78
C ALA A 31 -4.30 -13.47 8.14
N ASN A 32 -4.30 -13.71 6.83
CA ASN A 32 -3.29 -14.53 6.15
C ASN A 32 -2.45 -13.78 5.11
N ASP A 33 -2.97 -12.69 4.56
CA ASP A 33 -2.20 -11.83 3.66
C ASP A 33 -1.36 -10.86 4.49
N LYS A 34 -0.17 -10.54 3.98
CA LYS A 34 0.71 -9.54 4.58
C LYS A 34 0.99 -8.46 3.56
N ARG A 35 0.73 -7.21 3.92
CA ARG A 35 1.14 -6.07 3.13
C ARG A 35 1.73 -4.99 4.01
N TRP A 36 2.75 -4.32 3.53
CA TRP A 36 3.20 -3.06 4.10
C TRP A 36 3.79 -2.18 3.02
N LEU A 37 3.69 -0.88 3.26
CA LEU A 37 4.26 0.17 2.43
C LEU A 37 5.07 1.07 3.34
N LYS A 38 6.33 1.32 2.97
CA LYS A 38 7.15 2.37 3.56
C LYS A 38 7.32 3.45 2.51
N ALA A 39 6.98 4.68 2.88
CA ALA A 39 7.10 5.84 2.03
C ALA A 39 8.09 6.84 2.66
N LEU A 40 8.98 7.37 1.84
CA LEU A 40 9.90 8.45 2.18
C LEU A 40 9.64 9.61 1.24
N SER A 41 9.28 10.76 1.80
CA SER A 41 9.12 12.01 1.06
C SER A 41 10.03 13.06 1.66
N ILE A 42 10.90 13.63 0.82
CA ILE A 42 11.80 14.73 1.17
C ILE A 42 11.42 15.91 0.29
N PHE A 43 11.14 17.06 0.91
CA PHE A 43 10.91 18.31 0.21
C PHE A 43 11.75 19.40 0.85
N GLY A 44 12.28 20.29 0.01
CA GLY A 44 13.07 21.43 0.46
C GLY A 44 12.97 22.57 -0.53
N THR A 45 12.91 23.78 -0.02
CA THR A 45 12.93 25.00 -0.82
C THR A 45 13.89 25.98 -0.17
N GLU A 46 14.75 26.58 -0.97
CA GLU A 46 15.75 27.53 -0.51
C GLU A 46 15.75 28.75 -1.41
N THR A 47 15.76 29.93 -0.78
CA THR A 47 15.84 31.21 -1.48
C THR A 47 17.15 31.88 -1.09
N VAL A 48 18.00 32.14 -2.07
CA VAL A 48 19.27 32.85 -1.90
C VAL A 48 19.09 34.27 -2.42
N GLU A 49 19.23 35.25 -1.54
CA GLU A 49 19.20 36.67 -1.91
C GLU A 49 20.57 37.32 -1.75
N TYR A 50 21.00 38.03 -2.78
CA TYR A 50 22.21 38.84 -2.78
C TYR A 50 21.89 40.28 -3.17
N LYS A 51 22.18 41.24 -2.27
CA LYS A 51 22.01 42.67 -2.56
C LYS A 51 23.23 43.17 -3.30
N ILE A 52 23.04 43.57 -4.55
CA ILE A 52 24.10 44.14 -5.39
C ILE A 52 24.28 45.60 -4.97
N TRP A 53 23.24 46.45 -5.11
CA TRP A 53 23.21 47.86 -4.70
C TRP A 53 21.98 48.15 -3.80
N LYS A 54 21.86 49.36 -3.24
CA LYS A 54 20.72 49.76 -2.36
C LYS A 54 19.34 49.44 -2.95
N SER A 55 19.20 49.50 -4.27
CA SER A 55 17.94 49.29 -4.99
C SER A 55 17.95 48.11 -5.97
N LEU A 56 19.00 47.29 -5.96
CA LEU A 56 19.15 46.14 -6.86
C LEU A 56 19.54 44.89 -6.08
N LYS A 57 18.67 43.88 -6.09
CA LYS A 57 18.95 42.56 -5.53
C LYS A 57 18.83 41.48 -6.60
N PHE A 58 19.65 40.46 -6.48
CA PHE A 58 19.51 39.19 -7.17
C PHE A 58 18.88 38.17 -6.22
N THR A 59 17.89 37.43 -6.70
CA THR A 59 17.22 36.39 -5.95
C THR A 59 17.27 35.10 -6.77
N SER A 60 17.70 34.01 -6.14
CA SER A 60 17.66 32.66 -6.69
C SER A 60 16.76 31.79 -5.82
N ASN A 61 15.96 30.93 -6.44
CA ASN A 61 15.09 29.98 -5.75
C ASN A 61 15.43 28.57 -6.22
N LEU A 62 15.70 27.67 -5.27
CA LEU A 62 15.95 26.26 -5.50
C LEU A 62 14.88 25.43 -4.79
N GLY A 63 14.34 24.44 -5.49
CA GLY A 63 13.41 23.45 -4.92
C GLY A 63 13.93 22.04 -5.15
N LEU A 64 13.80 21.18 -4.14
CA LEU A 64 14.11 19.77 -4.21
C LEU A 64 12.91 18.97 -3.71
N GLN A 65 12.55 17.94 -4.47
CA GLN A 65 11.55 16.96 -4.06
C GLN A 65 12.05 15.56 -4.41
N PHE A 66 11.97 14.65 -3.45
CA PHE A 66 12.29 13.25 -3.62
C PHE A 66 11.20 12.40 -2.97
N ASN A 67 10.78 11.36 -3.68
CA ASN A 67 9.83 10.38 -3.18
C ASN A 67 10.39 8.97 -3.45
N GLY A 68 10.41 8.14 -2.42
CA GLY A 68 10.81 6.73 -2.50
C GLY A 68 9.79 5.86 -1.78
N ASN A 69 9.39 4.77 -2.44
CA ASN A 69 8.43 3.81 -1.90
C ASN A 69 9.08 2.42 -1.87
N GLU A 70 8.93 1.73 -0.75
CA GLU A 70 9.25 0.31 -0.60
C GLU A 70 7.95 -0.42 -0.25
N GLU A 71 7.53 -1.35 -1.10
CA GLU A 71 6.33 -2.15 -0.91
C GLU A 71 6.69 -3.62 -0.72
N TYR A 72 5.97 -4.27 0.19
CA TYR A 72 5.96 -5.72 0.32
C TYR A 72 4.52 -6.20 0.31
N GLN A 73 4.26 -7.18 -0.54
CA GLN A 73 2.97 -7.85 -0.63
C GLN A 73 3.19 -9.36 -0.65
N PHE A 74 2.45 -10.04 0.20
CA PHE A 74 2.34 -11.49 0.24
C PHE A 74 0.86 -11.84 0.27
N ASN A 75 0.41 -12.50 -0.81
CA ASN A 75 -0.95 -13.02 -0.91
C ASN A 75 -0.91 -14.52 -0.62
N ASN A 76 -1.82 -15.00 0.23
CA ASN A 76 -1.88 -16.41 0.60
C ASN A 76 -2.18 -17.28 -0.64
N GLN A 77 -1.34 -18.31 -0.87
CA GLN A 77 -1.45 -19.21 -2.02
C GLN A 77 -2.63 -20.20 -1.95
N PHE A 78 -3.28 -20.34 -0.79
CA PHE A 78 -4.31 -21.35 -0.55
C PHE A 78 -5.73 -20.77 -0.66
N HIS A 79 -5.92 -19.49 -0.37
CA HIS A 79 -7.23 -18.83 -0.44
C HIS A 79 -7.06 -17.31 -0.53
N GLY A 80 -7.91 -16.64 -1.32
CA GLY A 80 -7.77 -15.21 -1.62
C GLY A 80 -7.12 -14.96 -2.98
N ASP A 81 -6.63 -13.75 -3.20
CA ASP A 81 -6.11 -13.33 -4.51
C ASP A 81 -4.86 -14.12 -4.95
N GLY A 82 -4.11 -14.70 -3.99
CA GLY A 82 -2.98 -15.57 -4.26
C GLY A 82 -3.35 -17.00 -4.67
N SER A 83 -4.60 -17.45 -4.47
CA SER A 83 -4.98 -18.85 -4.80
C SER A 83 -5.04 -19.13 -6.30
N GLY A 84 -5.31 -18.09 -7.11
CA GLY A 84 -5.34 -18.21 -8.57
C GLY A 84 -3.94 -18.24 -9.22
N THR A 85 -2.90 -17.85 -8.49
CA THR A 85 -1.52 -17.73 -8.99
C THR A 85 -0.53 -18.61 -8.22
N ALA A 86 -1.00 -19.51 -7.36
CA ALA A 86 -0.16 -20.27 -6.42
C ALA A 86 0.77 -19.36 -5.59
N GLY A 87 0.28 -18.18 -5.19
CA GLY A 87 1.00 -17.21 -4.39
C GLY A 87 1.93 -16.27 -5.17
N TYR A 88 1.98 -16.35 -6.50
CA TYR A 88 2.74 -15.37 -7.29
C TYR A 88 2.05 -14.00 -7.26
N ALA A 89 2.79 -12.99 -6.79
CA ALA A 89 2.53 -11.57 -7.02
C ALA A 89 3.75 -11.00 -7.75
N LEU A 90 3.52 -10.29 -8.87
CA LEU A 90 4.56 -9.57 -9.63
C LEU A 90 4.89 -8.24 -8.95
#